data_AF-A0A2D5WBL9-F1
#
_entry.id   AF-A0A2D5WBL9-F1
#
_cell.length_a   1.000
_cell.length_b   1.000
_cell.length_c   1.000
_cell.angle_alpha   90.00
_cell.angle_beta   90.00
_cell.angle_gamma   90.00
#
_symmetry.space_group_name_H-M   'P 1'
#
loop_
_entity.id
_entity.type
_entity.pdbx_description
1 polymer ?
#
loop_
_entity_poly.entity_id
_entity_poly.type
_entity_poly.pdbx_seq_one_letter_code
_entity_poly.pdbx_strand_id
1 'polypeptide(L)'
;MRPWWSTSISRDSCATQPLAPPAGAAPNPWSCNSTGAGHSWASPRVAPPTRSRPSATAATGSSSSTTRSTSCRPWTRSPIASSSSARKPGAADLATAASRELGSPRAVAVIPARLASTRLERKMLLAETGQALVVHTARNAARCAALSRVIVATDSPEIEAVVRDAGLEASMTSPAHRSGTDRVLEALEQLADDSIEVVLGLQGDEPDLAPEDLTRLVAAFADPAVQAATLCHALTEPEEVRSPERVKLVRDANGRALYFSRAPIPAVAAHGTDGADGADGAGDSDGEPAHLGHIGVYAWRPAALKRFCAMPVGALERRESLEQLRWLEGGEQMLVLDAAQRPRGIDTAADYAAFVARTRDTEHIHSHDSPTNNPDSVHEPTP
;
A
#
# COMPACT_ATOMS: atom_id res chain seq x y z
N MET A 1 -19.90 43.20 7.48
CA MET A 1 -18.50 42.84 7.20
C MET A 1 -18.51 41.41 6.64
N ARG A 2 -18.27 41.28 5.33
CA ARG A 2 -18.31 40.03 4.55
C ARG A 2 -16.90 39.75 4.04
N PRO A 3 -16.41 38.50 4.03
CA PRO A 3 -15.10 38.19 3.49
C PRO A 3 -15.15 38.14 1.95
N TRP A 4 -14.14 38.78 1.36
CA TRP A 4 -13.90 38.90 -0.07
C TRP A 4 -13.32 37.62 -0.67
N TRP A 5 -13.82 37.25 -1.85
CA TRP A 5 -13.18 36.38 -2.83
C TRP A 5 -13.02 37.19 -4.11
N SER A 6 -11.86 37.14 -4.77
CA SER A 6 -11.71 37.59 -6.15
C SER A 6 -10.51 36.90 -6.81
N THR A 7 -10.74 36.37 -8.02
CA THR A 7 -9.92 36.38 -9.26
C THR A 7 -10.58 35.34 -10.20
N SER A 8 -11.67 35.69 -10.89
CA SER A 8 -11.76 36.25 -12.26
C SER A 8 -11.60 35.21 -13.39
N ILE A 9 -12.74 34.81 -13.97
CA ILE A 9 -12.85 34.23 -15.32
C ILE A 9 -13.81 35.13 -16.11
N SER A 10 -13.32 35.65 -17.23
CA SER A 10 -14.05 36.49 -18.18
C SER A 10 -15.26 35.77 -18.77
N ARG A 11 -16.40 36.48 -18.79
CA ARG A 11 -17.59 36.14 -19.57
C ARG A 11 -17.70 37.14 -20.71
N ASP A 12 -17.64 36.64 -21.94
CA ASP A 12 -18.25 37.34 -23.08
C ASP A 12 -19.69 36.84 -23.24
N SER A 13 -20.58 37.82 -23.37
CA SER A 13 -22.02 37.66 -23.55
C SER A 13 -22.37 37.78 -25.03
N CYS A 14 -23.26 36.94 -25.54
CA CYS A 14 -24.19 37.36 -26.59
C CYS A 14 -25.55 36.71 -26.39
N ALA A 15 -26.59 37.45 -26.75
CA ALA A 15 -27.88 37.48 -26.07
C ALA A 15 -29.01 36.72 -26.82
N THR A 16 -29.95 36.21 -26.01
CA THR A 16 -31.43 36.05 -26.20
C THR A 16 -32.05 35.96 -27.61
N GLN A 17 -32.89 34.93 -27.84
CA GLN A 17 -34.36 34.99 -27.71
C GLN A 17 -35.05 33.62 -27.97
N PRO A 18 -36.34 33.42 -27.57
CA PRO A 18 -36.93 32.11 -27.25
C PRO A 18 -37.90 31.56 -28.30
N LEU A 19 -38.13 30.25 -28.30
CA LEU A 19 -39.27 29.60 -28.97
C LEU A 19 -39.78 28.42 -28.11
N ALA A 20 -41.09 28.41 -27.88
CA ALA A 20 -41.86 27.33 -27.23
C ALA A 20 -42.98 26.88 -28.21
N PRO A 21 -43.70 25.76 -27.96
CA PRO A 21 -43.62 24.55 -28.78
C PRO A 21 -44.97 24.15 -29.40
N PRO A 22 -45.05 22.98 -30.06
CA PRO A 22 -46.14 22.04 -29.74
C PRO A 22 -45.66 20.57 -29.82
N ALA A 23 -46.37 19.51 -29.43
CA ALA A 23 -47.48 19.18 -28.53
C ALA A 23 -47.63 17.64 -28.65
N GLY A 24 -48.10 16.96 -27.60
CA GLY A 24 -48.50 15.53 -27.63
C GLY A 24 -47.70 14.67 -26.66
N ALA A 25 -48.13 14.55 -25.39
CA ALA A 25 -49.13 13.59 -24.87
C ALA A 25 -48.47 12.23 -24.52
N ALA A 26 -48.67 11.57 -23.39
CA ALA A 26 -49.32 11.84 -22.09
C ALA A 26 -48.84 10.69 -21.14
N PRO A 27 -49.08 10.76 -19.81
CA PRO A 27 -48.14 10.24 -18.80
C PRO A 27 -48.63 9.04 -17.96
N ASN A 28 -47.66 8.45 -17.21
CA ASN A 28 -47.77 7.87 -15.86
C ASN A 28 -48.64 6.60 -15.66
N PRO A 29 -48.43 5.75 -14.61
CA PRO A 29 -48.13 6.13 -13.21
C PRO A 29 -47.00 5.28 -12.56
N TRP A 30 -46.36 5.66 -11.45
CA TRP A 30 -46.90 5.55 -10.10
C TRP A 30 -46.02 6.36 -9.14
N SER A 31 -46.66 7.28 -8.41
CA SER A 31 -46.21 7.78 -7.11
C SER A 31 -47.45 8.10 -6.29
N CYS A 32 -47.68 7.40 -5.16
CA CYS A 32 -47.95 7.99 -3.83
C CYS A 32 -48.38 6.96 -2.77
N ASN A 33 -47.84 7.18 -1.57
CA ASN A 33 -48.44 7.06 -0.22
C ASN A 33 -48.77 5.72 0.47
N SER A 34 -47.96 5.47 1.52
CA SER A 34 -48.28 5.30 2.96
C SER A 34 -49.41 4.39 3.47
N THR A 35 -49.08 3.82 4.64
CA THR A 35 -49.89 3.18 5.71
C THR A 35 -49.95 1.65 5.72
N GLY A 36 -49.83 1.12 6.94
CA GLY A 36 -49.37 -0.23 7.24
C GLY A 36 -50.47 -1.28 7.27
N ALA A 37 -50.03 -2.53 7.25
CA ALA A 37 -50.61 -3.65 7.99
C ALA A 37 -49.65 -4.83 7.83
N GLY A 38 -49.23 -5.41 8.95
CA GLY A 38 -48.22 -6.47 8.98
C GLY A 38 -48.73 -7.78 8.42
N HIS A 39 -47.89 -8.51 7.70
CA HIS A 39 -48.07 -9.93 7.41
C HIS A 39 -46.75 -10.66 7.70
N SER A 40 -46.84 -11.67 8.57
CA SER A 40 -45.74 -12.58 8.89
C SER A 40 -45.39 -13.43 7.67
N TRP A 41 -44.11 -13.49 7.31
CA TRP A 41 -43.60 -14.44 6.34
C TRP A 41 -42.84 -15.53 7.09
N ALA A 42 -43.44 -16.73 7.14
CA ALA A 42 -42.80 -17.94 7.62
C ALA A 42 -41.87 -18.48 6.51
N SER A 43 -40.59 -18.61 6.82
CA SER A 43 -39.59 -19.25 5.94
C SER A 43 -39.69 -20.78 6.01
N PRO A 44 -39.69 -21.51 4.89
CA PRO A 44 -39.44 -22.94 4.92
C PRO A 44 -37.94 -23.22 5.04
N ARG A 45 -37.60 -24.05 6.03
CA ARG A 45 -36.26 -24.60 6.27
C ARG A 45 -35.80 -25.45 5.08
N VAL A 46 -34.62 -25.16 4.54
CA VAL A 46 -33.88 -26.06 3.64
C VAL A 46 -32.77 -26.73 4.46
N ALA A 47 -32.79 -28.06 4.51
CA ALA A 47 -31.73 -28.88 5.11
C ALA A 47 -30.58 -29.08 4.11
N PRO A 48 -29.30 -29.16 4.55
CA PRO A 48 -28.18 -29.38 3.64
C PRO A 48 -27.90 -30.88 3.42
N PRO A 49 -27.46 -31.31 2.21
CA PRO A 49 -26.90 -32.64 2.03
C PRO A 49 -25.39 -32.67 2.34
N THR A 50 -24.99 -33.82 2.87
CA THR A 50 -23.71 -34.26 3.42
C THR A 50 -22.56 -34.33 2.41
N ARG A 51 -21.35 -33.93 2.83
CA ARG A 51 -20.07 -34.19 2.14
C ARG A 51 -19.59 -35.63 2.37
N SER A 52 -19.25 -36.35 1.30
CA SER A 52 -18.44 -37.56 1.34
C SER A 52 -17.00 -37.27 0.88
N ARG A 53 -16.01 -37.72 1.69
CA ARG A 53 -14.57 -37.71 1.36
C ARG A 53 -14.23 -38.91 0.48
N PRO A 54 -13.28 -38.82 -0.46
CA PRO A 54 -12.62 -40.00 -1.00
C PRO A 54 -11.35 -40.33 -0.19
N SER A 55 -11.19 -41.63 0.03
CA SER A 55 -10.10 -42.34 0.68
C SER A 55 -8.85 -42.41 -0.20
N ALA A 56 -7.69 -42.30 0.46
CA ALA A 56 -6.37 -42.56 -0.09
C ALA A 56 -6.12 -44.05 -0.29
N THR A 57 -5.44 -44.40 -1.38
CA THR A 57 -4.82 -45.72 -1.55
C THR A 57 -3.38 -45.51 -2.01
N ALA A 58 -2.46 -46.03 -1.18
CA ALA A 58 -1.05 -46.16 -1.47
C ALA A 58 -0.82 -47.33 -2.45
N ALA A 59 0.19 -47.21 -3.31
CA ALA A 59 0.79 -48.35 -3.98
C ALA A 59 2.31 -48.17 -4.07
N THR A 60 2.98 -49.08 -3.37
CA THR A 60 4.40 -49.45 -3.37
C THR A 60 4.83 -50.15 -4.67
N GLY A 61 6.12 -50.07 -5.01
CA GLY A 61 6.80 -50.96 -5.96
C GLY A 61 7.99 -50.28 -6.63
N SER A 62 9.19 -50.37 -6.06
CA SER A 62 10.22 -51.43 -6.24
C SER A 62 11.19 -51.17 -7.40
N SER A 63 12.40 -50.75 -7.01
CA SER A 63 13.73 -51.15 -7.48
C SER A 63 13.89 -51.84 -8.85
N SER A 64 14.82 -51.32 -9.66
CA SER A 64 15.88 -52.15 -10.22
C SER A 64 17.10 -51.31 -10.64
N SER A 65 18.24 -51.73 -10.10
CA SER A 65 19.59 -51.29 -10.42
C SER A 65 20.11 -52.00 -11.68
N THR A 66 20.87 -51.31 -12.53
CA THR A 66 21.79 -51.97 -13.46
C THR A 66 23.06 -51.13 -13.62
N THR A 67 24.18 -51.76 -13.31
CA THR A 67 25.56 -51.30 -13.44
C THR A 67 26.18 -51.82 -14.75
N ARG A 68 26.95 -50.97 -15.45
CA ARG A 68 28.21 -51.27 -16.19
C ARG A 68 28.66 -50.01 -16.95
N SER A 69 29.82 -49.41 -16.60
CA SER A 69 31.19 -49.71 -17.04
C SER A 69 31.58 -49.13 -18.41
N THR A 70 32.34 -48.03 -18.34
CA THR A 70 33.61 -47.69 -19.04
C THR A 70 33.72 -47.83 -20.56
N SER A 71 33.99 -46.70 -21.25
CA SER A 71 35.03 -46.62 -22.29
C SER A 71 35.52 -45.17 -22.47
N CYS A 72 36.80 -45.02 -22.78
CA CYS A 72 37.53 -43.75 -22.91
C CYS A 72 37.83 -43.38 -24.39
N ARG A 73 38.06 -42.06 -24.58
CA ARG A 73 38.81 -41.33 -25.64
C ARG A 73 38.05 -40.94 -26.93
N PRO A 74 38.50 -39.90 -27.68
CA PRO A 74 39.66 -39.01 -27.47
C PRO A 74 39.36 -37.49 -27.47
N TRP A 75 40.34 -36.73 -27.00
CA TRP A 75 40.49 -35.28 -27.15
C TRP A 75 40.56 -34.86 -28.63
N THR A 76 39.81 -33.81 -28.97
CA THR A 76 40.05 -32.97 -30.15
C THR A 76 40.22 -31.51 -29.71
N ARG A 77 41.28 -30.89 -30.22
CA ARG A 77 41.71 -29.50 -29.95
C ARG A 77 40.89 -28.48 -30.75
N SER A 78 40.50 -27.41 -30.06
CA SER A 78 40.50 -25.98 -30.47
C SER A 78 39.42 -25.50 -31.48
N PRO A 79 38.89 -24.26 -31.37
CA PRO A 79 39.67 -23.02 -31.25
C PRO A 79 39.34 -22.10 -30.07
N ILE A 80 40.35 -21.31 -29.71
CA ILE A 80 40.31 -20.18 -28.80
C ILE A 80 39.34 -19.15 -29.38
N ALA A 81 38.18 -18.98 -28.74
CA ALA A 81 37.32 -17.84 -28.97
C ALA A 81 37.76 -16.69 -28.04
N SER A 82 37.87 -15.51 -28.63
CA SER A 82 38.27 -14.24 -28.03
C SER A 82 37.60 -13.98 -26.69
N SER A 83 38.39 -13.53 -25.72
CA SER A 83 37.94 -13.02 -24.43
C SER A 83 37.01 -11.81 -24.60
N SER A 84 35.70 -12.04 -24.66
CA SER A 84 34.73 -11.02 -24.28
C SER A 84 34.77 -10.90 -22.77
N SER A 85 35.21 -9.74 -22.27
CA SER A 85 35.17 -9.35 -20.86
C SER A 85 33.79 -9.64 -20.28
N ALA A 86 33.66 -10.74 -19.54
CA ALA A 86 32.47 -11.04 -18.78
C ALA A 86 32.42 -10.04 -17.62
N ARG A 87 31.45 -9.12 -17.67
CA ARG A 87 31.16 -8.16 -16.60
C ARG A 87 30.90 -8.96 -15.32
N LYS A 88 31.67 -8.68 -14.26
CA LYS A 88 31.35 -9.24 -12.93
C LYS A 88 29.98 -8.70 -12.51
N PRO A 89 29.03 -9.56 -12.09
CA PRO A 89 27.73 -9.09 -11.61
C PRO A 89 27.92 -8.14 -10.44
N GLY A 90 27.21 -7.00 -10.46
CA GLY A 90 27.23 -6.03 -9.37
C GLY A 90 26.50 -6.56 -8.14
N ALA A 91 26.63 -5.88 -7.00
CA ALA A 91 25.91 -6.25 -5.77
C ALA A 91 24.38 -6.37 -5.97
N ALA A 92 23.81 -5.54 -6.85
CA ALA A 92 22.41 -5.62 -7.27
C ALA A 92 22.09 -6.90 -8.07
N ASP A 93 22.98 -7.34 -8.97
CA ASP A 93 22.82 -8.56 -9.76
C ASP A 93 22.90 -9.82 -8.88
N LEU A 94 23.76 -9.79 -7.85
CA LEU A 94 23.90 -10.88 -6.88
C LEU A 94 22.71 -10.96 -5.92
N ALA A 95 22.16 -9.81 -5.48
CA ALA A 95 20.91 -9.77 -4.73
C ALA A 95 19.73 -10.29 -5.57
N THR A 96 19.68 -9.94 -6.87
CA THR A 96 18.68 -10.43 -7.83
C THR A 96 18.74 -11.95 -8.00
N ALA A 97 19.94 -12.50 -8.12
CA ALA A 97 20.14 -13.94 -8.24
C ALA A 97 19.74 -14.68 -6.95
N ALA A 98 20.07 -14.12 -5.78
CA ALA A 98 19.69 -14.68 -4.48
C ALA A 98 18.17 -14.65 -4.23
N SER A 99 17.46 -13.59 -4.66
CA SER A 99 15.99 -13.52 -4.54
C SER A 99 15.27 -14.53 -5.44
N ARG A 100 15.82 -14.84 -6.62
CA ARG A 100 15.29 -15.89 -7.52
C ARG A 100 15.41 -17.30 -6.94
N GLU A 101 16.43 -17.55 -6.13
CA GLU A 101 16.60 -18.84 -5.42
C GLU A 101 15.63 -18.99 -4.23
N LEU A 102 15.03 -17.90 -3.75
CA LEU A 102 14.10 -17.86 -2.61
C LEU A 102 12.62 -17.77 -2.99
N GLY A 103 12.27 -17.79 -4.28
CA GLY A 103 10.87 -17.81 -4.75
C GLY A 103 10.04 -16.57 -4.42
N SER A 104 10.67 -15.50 -3.91
CA SER A 104 10.01 -14.22 -3.63
C SER A 104 10.14 -13.30 -4.84
N PRO A 105 9.05 -12.62 -5.27
CA PRO A 105 9.10 -11.75 -6.43
C PRO A 105 10.05 -10.58 -6.19
N ARG A 106 10.74 -10.14 -7.25
CA ARG A 106 11.62 -8.97 -7.13
C ARG A 106 10.78 -7.70 -6.94
N ALA A 107 10.93 -7.06 -5.78
CA ALA A 107 10.17 -5.88 -5.41
C ALA A 107 11.03 -4.61 -5.25
N VAL A 108 10.42 -3.46 -5.53
CA VAL A 108 10.97 -2.13 -5.22
C VAL A 108 9.91 -1.29 -4.50
N ALA A 109 10.34 -0.33 -3.67
CA ALA A 109 9.45 0.68 -3.12
C ALA A 109 9.77 2.05 -3.71
N VAL A 110 8.72 2.78 -4.05
CA VAL A 110 8.77 4.18 -4.48
C VAL A 110 7.96 5.01 -3.50
N ILE A 111 8.59 6.06 -2.98
CA ILE A 111 8.01 6.99 -2.02
C ILE A 111 7.71 8.31 -2.75
N PRO A 112 6.46 8.57 -3.16
CA PRO A 112 6.12 9.84 -3.76
C PRO A 112 6.15 10.96 -2.71
N ALA A 113 6.94 12.00 -2.97
CA ALA A 113 7.11 13.15 -2.10
C ALA A 113 6.91 14.45 -2.90
N ARG A 114 6.01 15.33 -2.43
CA ARG A 114 5.77 16.66 -3.00
C ARG A 114 6.11 17.73 -1.99
N LEU A 115 6.56 18.89 -2.47
CA LEU A 115 6.83 20.05 -1.62
C LEU A 115 5.54 20.65 -1.07
N ALA A 116 4.51 20.77 -1.92
CA ALA A 116 3.22 21.33 -1.55
C ALA A 116 2.39 20.30 -0.76
N SER A 117 1.97 20.69 0.44
CA SER A 117 1.01 19.96 1.27
C SER A 117 0.07 20.98 1.91
N THR A 118 -1.24 20.71 1.85
CA THR A 118 -2.28 21.66 2.25
C THR A 118 -2.55 21.67 3.76
N ARG A 119 -2.44 20.51 4.41
CA ARG A 119 -2.70 20.33 5.85
C ARG A 119 -1.48 20.65 6.71
N LEU A 120 -0.28 20.42 6.17
CA LEU A 120 0.99 20.64 6.85
C LEU A 120 2.02 21.13 5.84
N GLU A 121 2.38 22.40 5.91
CA GLU A 121 3.25 23.03 4.92
C GLU A 121 4.62 22.35 4.87
N ARG A 122 5.12 22.07 3.65
CA ARG A 122 6.43 21.46 3.40
C ARG A 122 6.69 20.19 4.24
N LYS A 123 5.62 19.44 4.54
CA LYS A 123 5.58 18.24 5.39
C LYS A 123 6.77 17.29 5.23
N MET A 124 7.14 16.97 3.98
CA MET A 124 8.24 16.04 3.67
C MET A 124 9.60 16.51 4.18
N LEU A 125 9.80 17.82 4.34
CA LEU A 125 11.04 18.46 4.76
C LEU A 125 11.07 18.82 6.25
N LEU A 126 10.00 18.54 7.00
CA LEU A 126 10.02 18.78 8.45
C LEU A 126 11.09 17.90 9.11
N ALA A 127 11.98 18.51 9.89
CA ALA A 127 13.22 17.90 10.35
C ALA A 127 13.56 18.16 11.83
N GLU A 128 12.55 18.30 12.69
CA GLU A 128 12.73 18.55 14.13
C GLU A 128 13.38 17.37 14.87
N THR A 129 13.38 16.18 14.27
CA THR A 129 14.15 15.01 14.73
C THR A 129 15.61 15.05 14.31
N GLY A 130 16.06 16.07 13.58
CA GLY A 130 17.38 16.13 12.97
C GLY A 130 17.46 15.53 11.56
N GLN A 131 16.39 14.86 11.10
CA GLN A 131 16.26 14.37 9.72
C GLN A 131 14.88 14.66 9.16
N ALA A 132 14.80 14.92 7.85
CA ALA A 132 13.53 15.16 7.18
C ALA A 132 12.58 13.95 7.27
N LEU A 133 11.28 14.20 7.38
CA LEU A 133 10.26 13.15 7.47
C LEU A 133 10.36 12.11 6.34
N VAL A 134 10.55 12.55 5.10
CA VAL A 134 10.69 11.63 3.95
C VAL A 134 11.92 10.71 4.08
N VAL A 135 12.98 11.17 4.74
CA VAL A 135 14.20 10.38 5.00
C VAL A 135 13.91 9.30 6.03
N HIS A 136 13.13 9.60 7.07
CA HIS A 136 12.68 8.59 8.04
C HIS A 136 11.91 7.46 7.35
N THR A 137 10.91 7.82 6.53
CA THR A 137 10.12 6.84 5.77
C THR A 137 10.99 5.99 4.85
N ALA A 138 11.91 6.61 4.10
CA ALA A 138 12.81 5.90 3.19
C ALA A 138 13.79 4.96 3.92
N ARG A 139 14.39 5.41 5.03
CA ARG A 139 15.27 4.56 5.86
C ARG A 139 14.53 3.40 6.46
N ASN A 140 13.33 3.64 6.98
CA ASN A 140 12.53 2.58 7.58
C ASN A 140 12.13 1.53 6.53
N ALA A 141 11.67 1.96 5.35
CA ALA A 141 11.39 1.04 4.24
C ALA A 141 12.63 0.25 3.79
N ALA A 142 13.82 0.87 3.78
CA ALA A 142 15.07 0.21 3.39
C ALA A 142 15.51 -0.91 4.35
N ARG A 143 14.92 -1.01 5.55
CA ARG A 143 15.14 -2.14 6.47
C ARG A 143 14.41 -3.42 6.02
N CYS A 144 13.48 -3.32 5.08
CA CYS A 144 12.74 -4.47 4.56
C CYS A 144 13.61 -5.27 3.56
N ALA A 145 14.05 -6.47 3.95
CA ALA A 145 14.88 -7.33 3.12
C ALA A 145 14.18 -7.84 1.84
N ALA A 146 12.84 -7.80 1.78
CA ALA A 146 12.08 -8.15 0.58
C ALA A 146 12.14 -7.07 -0.51
N LEU A 147 12.56 -5.85 -0.18
CA LEU A 147 12.73 -4.76 -1.14
C LEU A 147 14.16 -4.73 -1.65
N SER A 148 14.32 -4.86 -2.96
CA SER A 148 15.63 -4.75 -3.61
C SER A 148 16.12 -3.31 -3.72
N ARG A 149 15.20 -2.33 -3.73
CA ARG A 149 15.47 -0.89 -3.84
C ARG A 149 14.38 -0.06 -3.18
N VAL A 150 14.75 1.11 -2.65
CA VAL A 150 13.83 2.13 -2.13
C VAL A 150 14.20 3.47 -2.75
N ILE A 151 13.25 4.13 -3.39
CA ILE A 151 13.48 5.35 -4.18
C ILE A 151 12.48 6.42 -3.74
N VAL A 152 12.95 7.63 -3.46
CA VAL A 152 12.06 8.79 -3.28
C VAL A 152 11.80 9.44 -4.62
N ALA A 153 10.54 9.45 -5.06
CA ALA A 153 10.15 10.12 -6.30
C ALA A 153 9.61 11.52 -5.98
N THR A 154 10.24 12.55 -6.54
CA THR A 154 9.92 13.96 -6.23
C THR A 154 9.98 14.84 -7.47
N ASP A 155 9.28 15.97 -7.44
CA ASP A 155 9.34 17.06 -8.42
C ASP A 155 10.13 18.27 -7.88
N SER A 156 10.59 18.18 -6.63
CA SER A 156 11.28 19.25 -5.93
C SER A 156 12.79 18.95 -5.83
N PRO A 157 13.64 19.80 -6.42
CA PRO A 157 15.10 19.71 -6.25
C PRO A 157 15.53 19.80 -4.78
N GLU A 158 14.74 20.46 -3.94
CA GLU A 158 15.03 20.59 -2.51
C GLU A 158 14.84 19.26 -1.77
N ILE A 159 13.75 18.54 -2.05
CA ILE A 159 13.54 17.18 -1.53
C ILE A 159 14.60 16.24 -2.06
N GLU A 160 14.95 16.33 -3.36
CA GLU A 160 16.00 15.50 -3.96
C GLU A 160 17.33 15.69 -3.23
N ALA A 161 17.74 16.94 -2.98
CA ALA A 161 18.98 17.26 -2.27
C ALA A 161 19.00 16.64 -0.87
N VAL A 162 17.94 16.84 -0.08
CA VAL A 162 17.85 16.29 1.29
C VAL A 162 17.91 14.77 1.32
N VAL A 163 17.27 14.09 0.36
CA VAL A 163 17.30 12.62 0.26
C VAL A 163 18.70 12.13 -0.12
N ARG A 164 19.36 12.78 -1.10
CA ARG A 164 20.71 12.40 -1.52
C ARG A 164 21.76 12.67 -0.44
N ASP A 165 21.65 13.79 0.27
CA ASP A 165 22.53 14.11 1.40
C ASP A 165 22.41 13.08 2.53
N ALA A 166 21.24 12.46 2.68
CA ALA A 166 21.01 11.36 3.61
C ALA A 166 21.53 9.99 3.13
N GLY A 167 22.13 9.92 1.94
CA GLY A 167 22.68 8.70 1.32
C GLY A 167 21.64 7.81 0.66
N LEU A 168 20.47 8.35 0.33
CA LEU A 168 19.33 7.60 -0.23
C LEU A 168 19.12 7.90 -1.71
N GLU A 169 18.41 7.02 -2.40
CA GLU A 169 18.09 7.17 -3.82
C GLU A 169 16.88 8.10 -4.02
N ALA A 170 17.03 9.06 -4.94
CA ALA A 170 15.98 9.99 -5.33
C ALA A 170 15.84 10.05 -6.86
N SER A 171 14.59 10.06 -7.34
CA SER A 171 14.25 10.21 -8.75
C SER A 171 13.41 11.46 -8.99
N MET A 172 13.83 12.30 -9.94
CA MET A 172 13.06 13.46 -10.36
C MET A 172 11.94 13.06 -11.30
N THR A 173 10.75 13.58 -11.03
CA THR A 173 9.50 13.26 -11.72
C THR A 173 8.78 14.54 -12.11
N SER A 174 7.84 14.42 -13.04
CA SER A 174 7.11 15.55 -13.58
C SER A 174 6.27 16.27 -12.50
N PRO A 175 6.31 17.61 -12.45
CA PRO A 175 5.40 18.39 -11.61
C PRO A 175 3.95 18.36 -12.12
N ALA A 176 3.71 17.87 -13.34
CA ALA A 176 2.38 17.80 -13.93
C ALA A 176 1.53 16.62 -13.43
N HIS A 177 2.13 15.69 -12.67
CA HIS A 177 1.41 14.55 -12.13
C HIS A 177 0.27 14.97 -11.21
N ARG A 178 -0.88 14.32 -11.37
CA ARG A 178 -2.06 14.63 -10.56
C ARG A 178 -2.02 13.91 -9.22
N SER A 179 -1.58 12.65 -9.22
CA SER A 179 -1.52 11.79 -8.03
C SER A 179 -0.09 11.42 -7.61
N GLY A 180 0.03 10.85 -6.41
CA GLY A 180 1.26 10.18 -5.98
C GLY A 180 1.52 8.91 -6.77
N THR A 181 0.47 8.20 -7.17
CA THR A 181 0.58 6.94 -7.90
C THR A 181 1.06 7.12 -9.35
N ASP A 182 0.69 8.20 -10.04
CA ASP A 182 1.27 8.55 -11.35
C ASP A 182 2.78 8.80 -11.26
N ARG A 183 3.21 9.40 -10.15
CA ARG A 183 4.63 9.63 -9.84
C ARG A 183 5.38 8.32 -9.55
N VAL A 184 4.72 7.37 -8.89
CA VAL A 184 5.25 6.01 -8.69
C VAL A 184 5.47 5.32 -10.04
N LEU A 185 4.52 5.44 -10.97
CA LEU A 185 4.65 4.86 -12.31
C LEU A 185 5.82 5.49 -13.09
N GLU A 186 5.94 6.81 -13.12
CA GLU A 186 7.06 7.45 -13.82
C GLU A 186 8.41 7.01 -13.25
N ALA A 187 8.55 7.02 -11.91
CA ALA A 187 9.78 6.58 -11.27
C ALA A 187 10.11 5.11 -11.59
N LEU A 188 9.09 4.23 -11.63
CA LEU A 188 9.27 2.84 -12.05
C LEU A 188 9.74 2.73 -13.51
N GLU A 189 9.12 3.47 -14.44
CA GLU A 189 9.50 3.47 -15.86
C GLU A 189 10.94 4.01 -16.06
N GLN A 190 11.37 4.98 -15.24
CA GLN A 190 12.74 5.51 -15.25
C GLN A 190 13.80 4.49 -14.79
N LEU A 191 13.43 3.48 -14.00
CA LEU A 191 14.38 2.42 -13.60
C LEU A 191 14.78 1.52 -14.78
N ALA A 192 13.92 1.43 -15.81
CA ALA A 192 14.13 0.59 -16.99
C ALA A 192 14.56 -0.85 -16.64
N ASP A 193 13.95 -1.42 -15.60
CA ASP A 193 14.26 -2.77 -15.08
C ASP A 193 13.02 -3.67 -15.18
N ASP A 194 12.94 -4.42 -16.28
CA ASP A 194 11.86 -5.37 -16.55
C ASP A 194 11.86 -6.60 -15.61
N SER A 195 12.89 -6.76 -14.77
CA SER A 195 12.91 -7.82 -13.76
C SER A 195 12.12 -7.49 -12.50
N ILE A 196 11.63 -6.26 -12.35
CA ILE A 196 10.76 -5.86 -11.25
C ILE A 196 9.38 -6.47 -11.45
N GLU A 197 8.95 -7.29 -10.50
CA GLU A 197 7.65 -7.97 -10.54
C GLU A 197 6.61 -7.26 -9.66
N VAL A 198 7.07 -6.53 -8.65
CA VAL A 198 6.24 -5.83 -7.68
C VAL A 198 6.79 -4.43 -7.42
N VAL A 199 5.92 -3.42 -7.42
CA VAL A 199 6.23 -2.05 -7.03
C VAL A 199 5.32 -1.64 -5.88
N LEU A 200 5.92 -1.12 -4.81
CA LEU A 200 5.21 -0.55 -3.68
C LEU A 200 5.19 0.98 -3.81
N GLY A 201 4.00 1.58 -3.84
CA GLY A 201 3.81 3.01 -3.59
C GLY A 201 3.61 3.22 -2.10
N LEU A 202 4.66 3.66 -1.40
CA LEU A 202 4.63 3.93 0.04
C LEU A 202 4.52 5.44 0.28
N GLN A 203 3.44 5.91 0.92
CA GLN A 203 3.33 7.34 1.18
C GLN A 203 4.47 7.86 2.07
N GLY A 204 5.00 9.03 1.75
CA GLY A 204 6.15 9.63 2.46
C GLY A 204 5.87 10.02 3.91
N ASP A 205 4.62 9.97 4.35
CA ASP A 205 4.13 10.31 5.69
C ASP A 205 3.84 9.11 6.59
N GLU A 206 4.29 7.92 6.19
CA GLU A 206 4.18 6.67 6.96
C GLU A 206 5.57 6.21 7.50
N PRO A 207 6.24 7.01 8.36
CA PRO A 207 7.61 6.68 8.81
C PRO A 207 7.66 5.45 9.71
N ASP A 208 6.53 5.07 10.33
CA ASP A 208 6.42 4.00 11.33
C ASP A 208 5.85 2.69 10.76
N LEU A 209 5.67 2.57 9.43
CA LEU A 209 5.17 1.34 8.82
C LEU A 209 6.17 0.20 9.02
N ALA A 210 5.75 -0.94 9.57
CA ALA A 210 6.69 -2.00 9.90
C ALA A 210 7.31 -2.64 8.63
N PRO A 211 8.64 -2.86 8.57
CA PRO A 211 9.27 -3.58 7.45
C PRO A 211 8.69 -4.99 7.21
N GLU A 212 8.17 -5.63 8.26
CA GLU A 212 7.50 -6.93 8.19
C GLU A 212 6.16 -6.84 7.46
N ASP A 213 5.45 -5.70 7.57
CA ASP A 213 4.21 -5.46 6.82
C ASP A 213 4.50 -5.31 5.32
N LEU A 214 5.59 -4.60 4.97
CA LEU A 214 6.08 -4.50 3.60
C LEU A 214 6.48 -5.89 3.04
N THR A 215 7.12 -6.72 3.87
CA THR A 215 7.45 -8.10 3.52
C THR A 215 6.20 -8.93 3.22
N ARG A 216 5.14 -8.81 4.04
CA ARG A 216 3.87 -9.50 3.80
C ARG A 216 3.17 -9.04 2.51
N LEU A 217 3.21 -7.74 2.22
CA LEU A 217 2.70 -7.22 0.95
C LEU A 217 3.43 -7.85 -0.24
N VAL A 218 4.77 -7.87 -0.23
CA VAL A 218 5.56 -8.47 -1.32
C VAL A 218 5.26 -9.96 -1.46
N ALA A 219 5.20 -10.69 -0.35
CA ALA A 219 4.94 -12.13 -0.35
C ALA A 219 3.58 -12.50 -0.98
N ALA A 220 2.56 -11.64 -0.86
CA ALA A 220 1.24 -11.90 -1.45
C ALA A 220 1.26 -11.99 -2.99
N PHE A 221 2.27 -11.40 -3.65
CA PHE A 221 2.42 -11.47 -5.10
C PHE A 221 3.06 -12.77 -5.60
N ALA A 222 3.41 -13.70 -4.69
CA ALA A 222 3.67 -15.09 -5.07
C ALA A 222 2.45 -15.73 -5.73
N ASP A 223 1.23 -15.27 -5.41
CA ASP A 223 0.03 -15.61 -6.16
C ASP A 223 -0.04 -14.78 -7.47
N PRO A 224 0.02 -15.40 -8.65
CA PRO A 224 -0.09 -14.70 -9.93
C PRO A 224 -1.43 -13.96 -10.12
N ALA A 225 -2.49 -14.37 -9.40
CA ALA A 225 -3.79 -13.71 -9.46
C ALA A 225 -3.79 -12.32 -8.80
N VAL A 226 -2.89 -12.05 -7.86
CA VAL A 226 -2.80 -10.76 -7.18
C VAL A 226 -2.20 -9.72 -8.13
N GLN A 227 -2.99 -8.70 -8.47
CA GLN A 227 -2.58 -7.58 -9.33
C GLN A 227 -2.29 -6.30 -8.53
N ALA A 228 -3.03 -6.12 -7.43
CA ALA A 228 -2.92 -4.99 -6.52
C ALA A 228 -3.21 -5.46 -5.08
N ALA A 229 -2.49 -4.91 -4.11
CA ALA A 229 -2.71 -5.17 -2.70
C ALA A 229 -2.47 -3.93 -1.84
N THR A 230 -3.08 -3.88 -0.66
CA THR A 230 -2.88 -2.83 0.35
C THR A 230 -2.98 -3.42 1.77
N LEU A 231 -2.82 -2.58 2.78
CA LEU A 231 -2.89 -2.95 4.19
C LEU A 231 -4.06 -2.29 4.91
N CYS A 232 -4.55 -2.98 5.94
CA CYS A 232 -5.48 -2.44 6.90
C CYS A 232 -5.02 -2.65 8.35
N HIS A 233 -5.63 -1.92 9.27
CA HIS A 233 -5.52 -2.17 10.70
C HIS A 233 -6.89 -2.08 11.38
N ALA A 234 -7.03 -2.70 12.54
CA ALA A 234 -8.22 -2.55 13.37
C ALA A 234 -8.39 -1.10 13.84
N LEU A 235 -9.61 -0.56 13.73
CA LEU A 235 -10.02 0.68 14.38
C LEU A 235 -10.82 0.34 15.64
N THR A 236 -10.27 0.65 16.80
CA THR A 236 -10.90 0.39 18.11
C THR A 236 -11.56 1.63 18.71
N GLU A 237 -11.09 2.82 18.32
CA GLU A 237 -11.56 4.07 18.89
C GLU A 237 -12.77 4.64 18.12
N PRO A 238 -13.91 4.89 18.78
CA PRO A 238 -15.12 5.38 18.12
C PRO A 238 -14.92 6.74 17.41
N GLU A 239 -13.99 7.57 17.89
CA GLU A 239 -13.65 8.85 17.27
C GLU A 239 -12.92 8.65 15.93
N GLU A 240 -12.05 7.64 15.85
CA GLU A 240 -11.29 7.34 14.63
C GLU A 240 -12.19 6.74 13.55
N VAL A 241 -13.14 5.87 13.94
CA VAL A 241 -14.16 5.32 13.04
C VAL A 241 -14.97 6.45 12.40
N ARG A 242 -15.34 7.47 13.19
CA ARG A 242 -16.13 8.62 12.73
C ARG A 242 -15.31 9.66 11.97
N SER A 243 -13.99 9.68 12.13
CA SER A 243 -13.13 10.67 11.50
C SER A 243 -13.12 10.53 9.97
N PRO A 244 -13.46 11.57 9.20
CA PRO A 244 -13.37 11.55 7.73
C PRO A 244 -11.93 11.59 7.20
N GLU A 245 -10.96 11.92 8.06
CA GLU A 245 -9.53 11.87 7.74
C GLU A 245 -9.01 10.43 7.72
N ARG A 246 -9.63 9.54 8.51
CA ARG A 246 -9.32 8.11 8.52
C ARG A 246 -10.20 7.40 7.51
N VAL A 247 -9.58 6.80 6.51
CA VAL A 247 -10.27 6.01 5.49
C VAL A 247 -10.60 4.64 6.08
N LYS A 248 -11.88 4.27 6.04
CA LYS A 248 -12.35 2.93 6.40
C LYS A 248 -12.42 2.07 5.17
N LEU A 249 -12.34 0.76 5.36
CA LEU A 249 -12.56 -0.21 4.30
C LEU A 249 -13.38 -1.40 4.80
N VAL A 250 -13.99 -2.09 3.85
CA VAL A 250 -14.61 -3.40 4.05
C VAL A 250 -14.05 -4.36 3.00
N ARG A 251 -13.85 -5.62 3.39
CA ARG A 251 -13.32 -6.68 2.52
C ARG A 251 -14.18 -7.94 2.62
N ASP A 252 -14.12 -8.79 1.59
CA ASP A 252 -14.79 -10.09 1.59
C ASP A 252 -14.02 -11.13 2.41
N ALA A 253 -14.59 -12.34 2.54
CA ALA A 253 -13.97 -13.44 3.27
C ALA A 253 -12.65 -13.96 2.64
N ASN A 254 -12.32 -13.55 1.41
CA ASN A 254 -11.05 -13.86 0.75
C ASN A 254 -10.06 -12.68 0.86
N GLY A 255 -10.37 -11.67 1.67
CA GLY A 255 -9.54 -10.49 1.87
C GLY A 255 -9.57 -9.50 0.71
N ARG A 256 -10.53 -9.58 -0.22
CA ARG A 256 -10.63 -8.62 -1.33
C ARG A 256 -11.43 -7.39 -0.91
N ALA A 257 -10.90 -6.21 -1.19
CA ALA A 257 -11.60 -4.95 -0.93
C ALA A 257 -12.96 -4.94 -1.64
N LEU A 258 -14.02 -4.69 -0.87
CA LEU A 258 -15.36 -4.44 -1.38
C LEU A 258 -15.58 -2.94 -1.57
N TYR A 259 -15.12 -2.12 -0.62
CA TYR A 259 -15.26 -0.66 -0.70
C TYR A 259 -14.32 0.06 0.28
N PHE A 260 -13.97 1.31 -0.06
CA PHE A 260 -13.28 2.26 0.80
C PHE A 260 -14.15 3.51 0.97
N SER A 261 -14.19 4.08 2.18
CA SER A 261 -14.99 5.28 2.43
C SER A 261 -14.40 6.15 3.53
N ARG A 262 -14.65 7.46 3.44
CA ARG A 262 -14.46 8.37 4.57
C ARG A 262 -15.63 8.31 5.56
N ALA A 263 -16.78 7.77 5.15
CA ALA A 263 -17.88 7.48 6.06
C ALA A 263 -17.59 6.24 6.92
N PRO A 264 -18.18 6.13 8.12
CA PRO A 264 -18.14 4.91 8.92
C PRO A 264 -18.73 3.73 8.15
N ILE A 265 -17.92 2.69 7.94
CA ILE A 265 -18.33 1.42 7.34
C ILE A 265 -17.64 0.25 8.07
N PRO A 266 -18.28 -0.93 8.14
CA PRO A 266 -19.68 -1.21 7.81
C PRO A 266 -20.64 -0.47 8.76
N ALA A 267 -21.90 -0.33 8.36
CA ALA A 267 -22.93 0.14 9.28
C ALA A 267 -23.18 -0.97 10.32
N VAL A 268 -22.66 -0.81 11.53
CA VAL A 268 -23.01 -1.65 12.69
C VAL A 268 -24.41 -1.25 13.13
N ALA A 269 -25.41 -1.99 12.68
CA ALA A 269 -26.78 -1.80 13.14
C ALA A 269 -26.93 -2.41 14.55
N ALA A 270 -27.50 -1.65 15.48
CA ALA A 270 -28.04 -2.17 16.74
C ALA A 270 -29.28 -3.03 16.47
N HIS A 271 -29.13 -4.13 15.74
CA HIS A 271 -30.20 -5.08 15.45
C HIS A 271 -29.98 -6.32 16.31
N GLY A 272 -30.50 -6.31 17.53
CA GLY A 272 -30.92 -7.54 18.22
C GLY A 272 -30.38 -7.84 19.62
N THR A 273 -29.61 -6.95 20.26
CA THR A 273 -29.32 -7.10 21.70
C THR A 273 -30.03 -5.99 22.46
N ASP A 274 -31.14 -6.36 23.09
CA ASP A 274 -31.72 -5.60 24.21
C ASP A 274 -30.69 -5.56 25.34
N GLY A 275 -29.81 -4.57 25.25
CA GLY A 275 -28.67 -4.40 26.15
C GLY A 275 -28.06 -3.05 25.86
N ALA A 276 -28.50 -2.06 26.62
CA ALA A 276 -27.81 -0.79 26.73
C ALA A 276 -26.35 -1.08 27.12
N ASP A 277 -25.45 -0.93 26.14
CA ASP A 277 -24.05 -0.50 26.27
C ASP A 277 -23.46 -0.52 24.85
N GLY A 278 -23.53 0.65 24.19
CA GLY A 278 -23.00 0.85 22.85
C GLY A 278 -21.49 0.68 22.82
N ALA A 279 -21.04 -0.51 22.45
CA ALA A 279 -19.65 -0.75 22.09
C ALA A 279 -19.47 -0.49 20.59
N ASP A 280 -19.37 0.79 20.24
CA ASP A 280 -18.86 1.25 18.94
C ASP A 280 -17.38 0.80 18.80
N GLY A 281 -17.11 -0.49 18.64
CA GLY A 281 -15.74 -1.02 18.60
C GLY A 281 -15.54 -2.46 19.06
N ALA A 282 -16.57 -3.12 19.61
CA ALA A 282 -16.48 -4.55 19.88
C ALA A 282 -16.56 -5.32 18.55
N GLY A 283 -15.57 -6.17 18.29
CA GLY A 283 -15.54 -7.05 17.11
C GLY A 283 -16.78 -7.92 16.99
N ASP A 284 -16.94 -8.58 15.85
CA ASP A 284 -18.03 -9.54 15.70
C ASP A 284 -17.86 -10.77 16.61
N SER A 285 -18.85 -11.66 16.60
CA SER A 285 -18.82 -12.90 17.40
C SER A 285 -17.62 -13.81 17.10
N ASP A 286 -16.95 -13.60 15.96
CA ASP A 286 -15.81 -14.38 15.51
C ASP A 286 -14.46 -13.71 15.84
N GLY A 287 -14.50 -12.53 16.49
CA GLY A 287 -13.33 -11.79 16.96
C GLY A 287 -12.69 -10.88 15.91
N GLU A 288 -13.31 -10.70 14.74
CA GLU A 288 -12.83 -9.76 13.74
C GLU A 288 -13.18 -8.32 14.14
N PRO A 289 -12.28 -7.35 13.91
CA PRO A 289 -12.57 -5.95 14.19
C PRO A 289 -13.80 -5.48 13.42
N ALA A 290 -14.74 -4.83 14.12
CA ALA A 290 -15.92 -4.28 13.48
C ALA A 290 -15.59 -3.24 12.40
N HIS A 291 -14.45 -2.54 12.55
CA HIS A 291 -14.00 -1.50 11.64
C HIS A 291 -12.53 -1.67 11.28
N LEU A 292 -12.23 -1.50 9.98
CA LEU A 292 -10.88 -1.54 9.44
C LEU A 292 -10.50 -0.17 8.88
N GLY A 293 -9.32 0.31 9.29
CA GLY A 293 -8.67 1.50 8.77
C GLY A 293 -7.71 1.13 7.65
N HIS A 294 -7.76 1.87 6.53
CA HIS A 294 -6.81 1.75 5.44
C HIS A 294 -5.45 2.36 5.79
N ILE A 295 -4.36 1.72 5.38
CA ILE A 295 -2.99 2.23 5.51
C ILE A 295 -2.50 2.70 4.14
N GLY A 296 -1.82 3.85 4.09
CA GLY A 296 -1.33 4.52 2.88
C GLY A 296 -0.20 3.83 2.13
N VAL A 297 -0.33 2.53 1.83
CA VAL A 297 0.63 1.77 1.03
C VAL A 297 -0.10 0.87 0.05
N TYR A 298 0.37 0.87 -1.19
CA TYR A 298 -0.17 0.02 -2.25
C TYR A 298 0.95 -0.75 -2.92
N ALA A 299 0.74 -2.03 -3.14
CA ALA A 299 1.62 -2.88 -3.93
C ALA A 299 0.93 -3.23 -5.26
N TRP A 300 1.69 -3.25 -6.35
CA TRP A 300 1.18 -3.49 -7.68
C TRP A 300 2.10 -4.38 -8.48
N ARG A 301 1.54 -5.14 -9.43
CA ARG A 301 2.32 -5.55 -10.60
C ARG A 301 2.54 -4.33 -11.51
N PRO A 302 3.70 -4.18 -12.16
CA PRO A 302 3.96 -3.05 -13.06
C PRO A 302 2.87 -2.82 -14.11
N ALA A 303 2.38 -3.91 -14.74
CA ALA A 303 1.31 -3.83 -15.72
C ALA A 303 -0.03 -3.36 -15.11
N ALA A 304 -0.32 -3.75 -13.86
CA ALA A 304 -1.53 -3.31 -13.16
C ALA A 304 -1.45 -1.82 -12.78
N LEU A 305 -0.30 -1.36 -12.28
CA LEU A 305 -0.05 0.06 -12.01
C LEU A 305 -0.23 0.91 -13.28
N LYS A 306 0.32 0.45 -14.40
CA LYS A 306 0.15 1.13 -15.69
C LYS A 306 -1.31 1.22 -16.13
N ARG A 307 -2.08 0.13 -15.94
CA ARG A 307 -3.53 0.15 -16.18
C ARG A 307 -4.24 1.15 -15.26
N PHE A 308 -3.94 1.13 -13.96
CA PHE A 308 -4.53 2.03 -12.97
C PHE A 308 -4.32 3.50 -13.35
N CYS A 309 -3.09 3.91 -13.66
CA CYS A 309 -2.78 5.28 -14.07
C CYS A 309 -3.47 5.69 -15.39
N ALA A 310 -3.73 4.74 -16.29
CA ALA A 310 -4.45 4.98 -17.53
C ALA A 310 -5.98 5.06 -17.36
N MET A 311 -6.53 4.61 -16.23
CA MET A 311 -7.98 4.66 -15.99
C MET A 311 -8.47 6.10 -15.81
N PRO A 312 -9.64 6.46 -16.39
CA PRO A 312 -10.23 7.77 -16.17
C PRO A 312 -10.74 7.90 -14.74
N VAL A 313 -10.61 9.10 -14.15
CA VAL A 313 -11.08 9.40 -12.80
C VAL A 313 -12.54 8.97 -12.62
N GLY A 314 -12.78 8.11 -11.63
CA GLY A 314 -14.07 7.50 -11.35
C GLY A 314 -15.08 8.44 -10.68
N ALA A 315 -16.35 8.04 -10.62
CA ALA A 315 -17.38 8.81 -9.95
C ALA A 315 -17.25 8.72 -8.42
N LEU A 316 -16.90 7.54 -7.90
CA LEU A 316 -16.68 7.32 -6.48
C LEU A 316 -15.38 7.98 -6.02
N GLU A 317 -14.31 7.88 -6.83
CA GLU A 317 -13.05 8.61 -6.57
C GLU A 317 -13.30 10.11 -6.36
N ARG A 318 -14.11 10.76 -7.21
CA ARG A 318 -14.44 12.19 -7.04
C ARG A 318 -15.26 12.49 -5.78
N ARG A 319 -16.17 11.61 -5.40
CA ARG A 319 -17.07 11.82 -4.25
C ARG A 319 -16.35 11.63 -2.92
N GLU A 320 -15.52 10.61 -2.83
CA GLU A 320 -14.80 10.24 -1.61
C GLU A 320 -13.41 10.90 -1.54
N SER A 321 -12.91 11.44 -2.67
CA SER A 321 -11.52 11.87 -2.82
C SER A 321 -10.54 10.75 -2.44
N LEU A 322 -10.74 9.58 -3.05
CA LEU A 322 -10.00 8.33 -2.83
C LEU A 322 -9.68 7.66 -4.17
N GLU A 323 -8.42 7.72 -4.60
CA GLU A 323 -7.99 7.26 -5.92
C GLU A 323 -8.14 5.75 -6.14
N GLN A 324 -7.99 4.95 -5.08
CA GLN A 324 -8.12 3.50 -5.15
C GLN A 324 -9.53 3.04 -5.54
N LEU A 325 -10.55 3.90 -5.37
CA LEU A 325 -11.91 3.57 -5.78
C LEU A 325 -12.06 3.45 -7.30
N ARG A 326 -11.23 4.14 -8.08
CA ARG A 326 -11.23 4.00 -9.54
C ARG A 326 -10.80 2.60 -9.99
N TRP A 327 -9.92 1.94 -9.23
CA TRP A 327 -9.57 0.54 -9.47
C TRP A 327 -10.79 -0.36 -9.29
N LEU A 328 -11.52 -0.20 -8.18
CA LEU A 328 -12.74 -0.96 -7.90
C LEU A 328 -13.88 -0.65 -8.88
N GLU A 329 -14.07 0.62 -9.26
CA GLU A 329 -15.04 1.04 -10.28
C GLU A 329 -14.73 0.44 -11.66
N GLY A 330 -13.45 0.19 -11.95
CA GLY A 330 -13.00 -0.54 -13.14
C GLY A 330 -13.29 -2.04 -13.12
N GLY A 331 -13.87 -2.56 -12.04
CA GLY A 331 -14.15 -3.99 -11.85
C GLY A 331 -12.93 -4.82 -11.44
N GLU A 332 -11.84 -4.16 -11.07
CA GLU A 332 -10.60 -4.82 -10.67
C GLU A 332 -10.61 -5.17 -9.17
N GLN A 333 -9.87 -6.21 -8.81
CA GLN A 333 -9.76 -6.68 -7.42
C GLN A 333 -8.52 -6.13 -6.75
N MET A 334 -8.63 -5.82 -5.45
CA MET A 334 -7.50 -5.43 -4.61
C MET A 334 -7.49 -6.30 -3.35
N LEU A 335 -6.36 -6.95 -3.09
CA LEU A 335 -6.17 -7.72 -1.88
C LEU A 335 -5.89 -6.78 -0.69
N VAL A 336 -6.46 -7.08 0.47
CA VAL A 336 -6.27 -6.31 1.70
C VAL A 336 -5.76 -7.23 2.79
N LEU A 337 -4.54 -6.98 3.25
CA LEU A 337 -3.88 -7.74 4.30
C LEU A 337 -3.87 -6.96 5.61
N ASP A 338 -3.84 -7.66 6.74
CA ASP A 338 -3.70 -7.03 8.05
C ASP A 338 -2.24 -6.63 8.32
N ALA A 339 -2.05 -5.38 8.73
CA ALA A 339 -0.81 -4.94 9.33
C ALA A 339 -0.67 -5.54 10.73
N ALA A 340 0.55 -5.89 11.11
CA ALA A 340 0.80 -6.49 12.43
C ALA A 340 0.63 -5.48 13.56
N GLN A 341 0.87 -4.20 13.26
CA GLN A 341 0.69 -3.08 14.17
C GLN A 341 0.06 -1.93 13.43
N ARG A 342 -0.65 -1.08 14.16
CA ARG A 342 -1.17 0.18 13.61
C ARG A 342 -0.01 1.13 13.31
N PRO A 343 0.21 1.54 12.04
CA PRO A 343 1.18 2.58 11.72
C PRO A 343 0.67 3.92 12.25
N ARG A 344 1.61 4.75 12.74
CA ARG A 344 1.31 6.11 13.21
C ARG A 344 1.66 7.11 12.11
N GLY A 345 0.87 7.07 11.04
CA GLY A 345 0.97 8.02 9.92
C GLY A 345 0.84 9.46 10.40
N ILE A 346 1.54 10.38 9.74
CA ILE A 346 1.58 11.78 10.10
C ILE A 346 0.64 12.54 9.19
N ASP A 347 -0.47 13.10 9.64
CA ASP A 347 -1.37 13.91 8.78
C ASP A 347 -1.51 15.36 9.26
N THR A 348 -1.35 15.55 10.57
CA THR A 348 -1.54 16.81 11.28
C THR A 348 -0.26 17.24 12.00
N ALA A 349 -0.24 18.50 12.44
CA ALA A 349 0.83 19.00 13.30
C ALA A 349 0.93 18.22 14.63
N ALA A 350 -0.20 17.73 15.16
CA ALA A 350 -0.23 16.91 16.37
C ALA A 350 0.44 15.54 16.14
N ASP A 351 0.17 14.90 15.00
CA ASP A 351 0.82 13.63 14.65
C ASP A 351 2.33 13.81 14.49
N TYR A 352 2.75 14.92 13.87
CA TYR A 352 4.15 15.24 13.69
C TYR A 352 4.86 15.55 15.03
N ALA A 353 4.23 16.33 15.92
CA ALA A 353 4.77 16.58 17.25
C ALA A 353 4.91 15.27 18.06
N ALA A 354 3.91 14.39 17.99
CA ALA A 354 3.98 13.06 18.59
C ALA A 354 5.08 12.20 17.95
N PHE A 355 5.42 12.42 16.68
CA PHE A 355 6.52 11.74 15.98
C PHE A 355 7.88 12.23 16.47
N VAL A 356 8.04 13.54 16.59
CA VAL A 356 9.27 14.14 17.12
C VAL A 356 9.56 13.64 18.53
N ALA A 357 8.55 13.60 19.41
CA ALA A 357 8.70 13.13 20.78
C ALA A 357 9.21 11.67 20.84
N ARG A 358 8.51 10.73 20.17
CA ARG A 358 8.86 9.30 20.21
C ARG A 358 10.21 8.98 19.56
N THR A 359 10.58 9.69 18.51
CA THR A 359 11.87 9.47 17.83
C THR A 359 13.03 9.91 18.71
N ARG A 360 12.92 11.06 19.38
CA ARG A 360 13.95 11.55 20.31
C ARG A 360 14.12 10.64 21.52
N ASP A 361 13.02 10.11 22.07
CA ASP A 361 13.09 9.16 23.19
C ASP A 361 13.82 7.86 22.79
N THR A 362 13.58 7.37 21.56
CA THR A 362 14.24 6.18 21.04
C THR A 362 15.74 6.41 20.85
N GLU A 363 16.15 7.55 20.30
CA GLU A 363 17.57 7.90 20.15
C GLU A 363 18.27 8.07 21.52
N HIS A 364 17.57 8.61 22.52
CA HIS A 364 18.11 8.77 23.86
C HIS A 364 18.37 7.42 24.54
N ILE A 365 17.50 6.42 24.34
CA ILE A 365 17.69 5.05 24.83
C ILE A 365 18.90 4.40 24.16
N HIS A 366 19.02 4.50 22.83
CA HIS A 366 20.15 3.91 22.10
C HIS A 366 21.51 4.60 22.42
N SER A 367 21.49 5.86 22.84
CA SER A 367 22.69 6.57 23.29
C SER A 367 23.19 6.14 24.68
N HIS A 368 22.32 5.57 25.52
CA HIS A 368 22.65 5.16 26.90
C HIS A 368 23.09 3.69 27.02
N ASP A 369 22.79 2.85 26.02
CA ASP A 369 23.17 1.43 25.98
C ASP A 369 24.45 1.14 25.18
N SER A 370 25.30 2.15 24.93
CA SER A 370 26.66 1.90 24.40
C SER A 370 27.58 1.41 25.53
N PRO A 371 28.03 0.14 25.56
CA PRO A 371 29.03 -0.29 26.53
C PRO A 371 30.33 0.43 26.21
N THR A 372 30.77 1.32 27.10
CA THR A 372 32.12 1.87 27.12
C THR A 372 33.11 0.76 27.47
N ASN A 373 33.42 -0.09 26.50
CA ASN A 373 34.54 -1.00 26.61
C ASN A 373 35.80 -0.19 26.35
N ASN A 374 36.43 0.30 27.42
CA ASN A 374 37.75 0.91 27.40
C ASN A 374 38.76 -0.12 27.94
N PRO A 375 39.41 -0.94 27.09
CA PRO A 375 40.47 -1.81 27.54
C PRO A 375 41.80 -1.13 27.22
N ASP A 376 42.28 -0.22 28.09
CA ASP A 376 43.71 0.13 28.12
C ASP A 376 44.03 0.99 29.34
N SER A 377 44.42 0.33 30.43
CA SER A 377 45.39 0.87 31.38
C SER A 377 46.23 -0.30 31.89
N VAL A 378 47.12 -0.76 31.02
CA VAL A 378 48.21 -1.67 31.36
C VAL A 378 49.15 -0.92 32.30
N HIS A 379 49.23 -1.40 33.53
CA HIS A 379 50.26 -1.03 34.50
C HIS A 379 51.61 -1.58 34.00
N GLU A 380 52.54 -0.72 33.60
CA GLU A 380 53.96 -1.07 33.54
C GLU A 380 54.61 -0.85 34.92
N PRO A 381 55.39 -1.81 35.43
CA PRO A 381 56.30 -1.57 36.54
C PRO A 381 57.76 -1.67 36.07
N THR A 382 58.59 -0.68 36.39
CA THR A 382 60.06 -0.85 36.54
C THR A 382 60.73 0.42 37.07
N PRO A 383 61.91 0.35 37.72
CA PRO A 383 62.47 -0.69 38.59
C PRO A 383 62.41 -0.33 40.08
#